data_AF-A0A8T5SC91-F1
#
_entry.id   AF-A0A8T5SC91-F1
#
_cell.length_a   1.000
_cell.length_b   1.000
_cell.length_c   1.000
_cell.angle_alpha   90.00
_cell.angle_beta   90.00
_cell.angle_gamma   90.00
#
_symmetry.space_group_name_H-M   'P 1'
#
loop_
_entity.id
_entity.type
_entity.pdbx_description
1 polymer ?
#
loop_
_entity_poly.entity_id
_entity_poly.type
_entity_poly.pdbx_seq_one_letter_code
_entity_poly.pdbx_strand_id
1 'polypeptide(L)' 'MDYSEIFYSMLEFLQSNYKKFPKFMIEVMAENYAIPLKEIKPLLHKFRKEGILQIVKDEGYTFTLNESIISD' A
#
# COMPACT_ATOMS: atom_id res chain seq x y z
N MET A 1 16.72 -6.96 2.24
CA MET A 1 16.13 -5.89 3.07
C MET A 1 14.64 -6.12 3.07
N ASP A 2 14.03 -6.20 4.25
CA ASP A 2 12.58 -6.27 4.36
C ASP A 2 12.04 -4.83 4.28
N TYR A 3 11.18 -4.57 3.29
CA TYR A 3 10.58 -3.25 3.08
C TYR A 3 9.18 -3.15 3.70
N SER A 4 8.70 -4.17 4.40
CA SER A 4 7.32 -4.25 4.87
C SER A 4 6.94 -3.08 5.78
N GLU A 5 7.76 -2.75 6.77
CA GLU A 5 7.47 -1.63 7.70
C GLU A 5 7.42 -0.29 6.96
N ILE A 6 8.42 -0.02 6.10
CA ILE A 6 8.50 1.21 5.31
C ILE A 6 7.31 1.31 4.34
N PHE A 7 6.96 0.20 3.71
CA PHE A 7 5.80 0.11 2.81
C PHE A 7 4.49 0.37 3.57
N TYR A 8 4.34 -0.19 4.77
CA TYR A 8 3.17 0.06 5.61
C TYR A 8 3.06 1.53 5.97
N SER A 9 4.13 2.17 6.46
CA SER A 9 4.12 3.61 6.77
C SER A 9 3.80 4.49 5.55
N MET A 10 4.26 4.09 4.36
CA MET A 10 3.91 4.75 3.11
C MET A 10 2.41 4.62 2.80
N LEU A 11 1.84 3.41 2.97
CA LEU A 11 0.41 3.19 2.78
C LEU A 11 -0.44 3.94 3.82
N GLU A 12 0.00 4.03 5.07
CA GLU A 12 -0.67 4.83 6.11
C GLU A 12 -0.69 6.30 5.73
N PHE A 13 0.44 6.84 5.27
CA PHE A 13 0.49 8.20 4.74
C PHE A 13 -0.51 8.41 3.61
N LEU A 14 -0.57 7.48 2.65
CA LEU A 14 -1.53 7.55 1.55
C LEU A 14 -2.99 7.47 2.03
N GLN A 15 -3.27 6.59 2.99
CA GLN A 15 -4.59 6.44 3.61
C GLN A 15 -5.02 7.73 4.31
N SER A 16 -4.17 8.32 5.15
CA SER A 16 -4.48 9.52 5.92
C SER A 16 -4.74 10.74 5.03
N ASN A 17 -4.05 10.86 3.89
CA ASN A 17 -4.16 12.03 3.01
C ASN A 17 -5.26 11.89 1.95
N TYR A 18 -5.46 10.69 1.40
CA TYR A 18 -6.31 10.49 0.22
C TYR A 18 -7.51 9.55 0.47
N LYS A 19 -7.55 8.83 1.61
CA LYS A 19 -8.52 7.77 1.98
C LYS A 19 -8.57 6.55 1.06
N LYS A 20 -8.32 6.73 -0.23
CA LYS A 20 -8.20 5.71 -1.27
C LYS A 20 -7.13 6.18 -2.25
N PHE A 21 -6.32 5.26 -2.75
CA PHE A 21 -5.20 5.61 -3.61
C PHE A 21 -5.00 4.59 -4.72
N PRO A 22 -4.77 5.03 -5.97
CA PRO A 22 -4.55 4.14 -7.10
C PRO A 22 -3.13 3.55 -7.09
N LYS A 23 -2.93 2.42 -7.79
CA LYS A 23 -1.61 1.75 -7.91
C LYS A 23 -0.47 2.68 -8.30
N PHE A 24 -0.70 3.57 -9.27
CA PHE A 24 0.36 4.47 -9.74
C PHE A 24 0.87 5.39 -8.62
N MET A 25 0.01 5.75 -7.66
CA MET A 25 0.40 6.63 -6.55
C MET A 25 1.32 5.88 -5.58
N ILE A 26 1.10 4.58 -5.38
CA ILE A 26 2.00 3.71 -4.62
C ILE A 26 3.37 3.62 -5.33
N GLU A 27 3.37 3.48 -6.65
CA GLU A 27 4.60 3.41 -7.46
C GLU A 27 5.39 4.72 -7.41
N VAL A 28 4.73 5.88 -7.53
CA VAL A 28 5.38 7.20 -7.43
C VAL A 28 5.91 7.45 -6.02
N MET A 29 5.16 7.09 -4.99
CA MET A 29 5.59 7.32 -3.60
C MET A 29 6.71 6.38 -3.15
N ALA A 30 6.83 5.20 -3.76
CA ALA A 30 7.89 4.24 -3.44
C ALA A 30 9.30 4.86 -3.53
N GLU A 31 9.53 5.73 -4.52
CA GLU A 31 10.81 6.41 -4.72
C GLU A 31 11.16 7.31 -3.52
N ASN A 32 10.18 8.02 -2.96
CA ASN A 32 10.35 8.90 -1.80
C ASN A 32 10.65 8.12 -0.50
N TYR A 33 10.26 6.84 -0.45
CA TYR A 33 10.47 5.95 0.70
C TYR A 33 11.65 4.98 0.48
N ALA A 34 12.47 5.21 -0.55
CA ALA A 34 13.59 4.34 -0.92
C ALA A 34 13.21 2.87 -1.17
N ILE A 35 11.96 2.61 -1.57
CA ILE A 35 11.47 1.27 -1.93
C ILE A 35 11.72 1.07 -3.42
N PRO A 36 12.53 0.07 -3.83
CA PRO A 36 12.74 -0.21 -5.24
C PRO A 36 11.43 -0.65 -5.91
N LEU A 37 11.13 -0.13 -7.11
CA LEU A 37 9.89 -0.47 -7.85
C LEU A 37 9.66 -1.98 -8.03
N LYS A 38 10.74 -2.77 -8.15
CA LYS A 38 10.66 -4.24 -8.24
C LYS A 38 10.04 -4.91 -6.99
N GLU A 39 10.12 -4.25 -5.83
CA GLU A 39 9.60 -4.75 -4.56
C GLU A 39 8.11 -4.44 -4.39
N ILE A 40 7.56 -3.46 -5.13
CA ILE A 40 6.18 -3.02 -4.98
C ILE A 40 5.18 -4.13 -5.31
N LYS A 41 5.39 -4.89 -6.39
CA LYS A 41 4.48 -5.98 -6.76
C LYS A 41 4.46 -7.11 -5.71
N PRO A 42 5.61 -7.62 -5.22
CA PRO A 42 5.65 -8.54 -4.08
C PRO A 42 4.96 -8.00 -2.82
N LEU A 43 5.24 -6.74 -2.45
CA LEU A 43 4.67 -6.12 -1.25
C LEU A 43 3.15 -5.94 -1.34
N LEU A 44 2.65 -5.47 -2.48
CA LEU A 44 1.21 -5.38 -2.76
C LEU A 44 0.55 -6.77 -2.64
N HIS A 45 1.18 -7.81 -3.18
CA HIS A 45 0.64 -9.16 -3.09
C HIS A 45 0.61 -9.66 -1.63
N LYS A 46 1.72 -9.46 -0.90
CA LYS A 46 1.85 -9.83 0.53
C LYS A 46 0.76 -9.16 1.37
N PHE A 47 0.68 -7.83 1.33
CA PHE A 47 -0.25 -7.05 2.16
C PHE A 47 -1.72 -7.31 1.82
N ARG A 48 -2.01 -7.62 0.55
CA ARG A 48 -3.35 -8.07 0.16
C ARG A 48 -3.68 -9.45 0.72
N LYS A 49 -2.74 -10.39 0.67
CA LYS A 49 -2.93 -11.73 1.22
C LYS A 49 -3.12 -11.71 2.74
N GLU A 50 -2.43 -10.79 3.41
CA GLU A 50 -2.55 -10.54 4.86
C GLU A 50 -3.82 -9.75 5.23
N GLY A 51 -4.58 -9.28 4.24
CA GLY A 51 -5.81 -8.52 4.47
C GLY A 51 -5.60 -7.06 4.90
N ILE A 52 -4.35 -6.60 4.99
CA ILE A 52 -3.97 -5.22 5.35
C ILE A 52 -4.37 -4.24 4.24
N LEU A 53 -4.17 -4.63 2.97
CA LEU A 53 -4.48 -3.80 1.81
C LEU A 53 -5.66 -4.39 1.02
N GLN A 54 -6.69 -3.59 0.79
CA GLN A 54 -7.89 -4.00 0.07
C GLN A 54 -7.99 -3.31 -1.29
N ILE A 55 -8.56 -4.00 -2.30
CA ILE A 55 -8.93 -3.40 -3.58
C ILE A 55 -10.37 -2.92 -3.47
N VAL A 56 -10.59 -1.63 -3.74
CA VAL A 56 -11.91 -0.99 -3.68
C VAL A 56 -12.57 -0.95 -5.06
N LYS A 57 -11.76 -0.93 -6.13
CA LYS A 57 -12.23 -0.99 -7.52
C LYS A 57 -11.15 -1.64 -8.38
N ASP A 58 -11.52 -2.72 -9.09
CA ASP A 58 -10.61 -3.44 -9.98
C ASP A 58 -10.24 -2.59 -11.20
N GLU A 59 -11.20 -1.87 -11.78
CA GLU A 59 -10.95 -0.87 -12.82
C GLU A 59 -10.22 0.34 -12.23
N GLY A 60 -8.90 0.36 -12.39
CA GLY A 60 -8.00 1.41 -11.90
C GLY A 60 -7.16 1.01 -10.69
N TYR A 61 -7.27 -0.23 -10.18
CA TYR A 61 -6.50 -0.76 -9.05
C TYR A 61 -6.41 0.24 -7.88
N THR A 62 -7.58 0.65 -7.37
CA THR A 62 -7.65 1.57 -6.23
C THR A 62 -7.60 0.77 -4.93
N PHE A 63 -6.75 1.21 -4.00
CA PHE A 63 -6.50 0.56 -2.73
C PHE A 63 -6.96 1.41 -1.54
N THR A 64 -7.21 0.73 -0.43
CA THR A 64 -7.40 1.30 0.92
C THR A 64 -6.74 0.38 1.93
N LEU A 65 -6.29 0.92 3.05
CA LEU A 65 -5.95 0.10 4.21
C LEU A 65 -7.22 -0.44 4.88
N ASN A 66 -7.12 -1.66 5.41
CA ASN A 66 -8.17 -2.29 6.17
C ASN A 66 -8.15 -1.79 7.62
N GLU A 67 -9.02 -0.84 7.92
CA GLU A 67 -9.12 -0.20 9.25
C GLU A 67 -9.48 -1.19 10.37
N SER A 68 -10.09 -2.35 10.04
CA SER A 68 -10.44 -3.40 10.99
C SER A 68 -9.25 -4.20 11.54
N ILE A 69 -8.06 -4.06 10.94
CA ILE A 69 -6.82 -4.71 11.41
C ILE A 69 -5.96 -3.72 12.23
N ILE A 70 -6.27 -2.42 12.17
CA ILE A 70 -5.48 -1.34 12.80
C ILE A 70 -5.94 -1.08 14.25
N SER A 71 -6.97 -1.77 14.73
CA SER A 71 -7.53 -1.63 16.07
C SER A 71 -7.26 -2.88 16.92
N ASP A 72 -6.06 -3.02 17.46
CA ASP A 72 -5.72 -3.82 18.66
C ASP A 72 -4.55 -3.14 19.41
#